data_AF-A0A5J4V8U7-F1
#
_entry.id   AF-A0A5J4V8U7-F1
#
_cell.length_a   1.000
_cell.length_b   1.000
_cell.length_c   1.000
_cell.angle_alpha   90.00
_cell.angle_beta   90.00
_cell.angle_gamma   90.00
#
_symmetry.space_group_name_H-M   'P 1'
#
loop_
_entity.id
_entity.type
_entity.pdbx_description
1 polymer ?
#
loop_
_entity_poly.entity_id
_entity_poly.type
_entity_poly.pdbx_seq_one_letter_code
_entity_poly.pdbx_strand_id
1 'polypeptide(L)'
;MIEKTLQQDDKEDLLEIITAVIKHEFLDSVEICSCILYNTDFFDQIVNLFNSLRFNKANNELLTIFHFLTSNGRPVSHKLRLFQKGIIHTMMRFIDSQNNIVQMRVSEIISSVIIAGQSGLSEGEEHPYHKSLTENGTIQKLIDLYNDSNINKNLHLKIAQLLAILFKAAPLPFAISKDIIDNLKDDNDLQELSRLSECPDP
;
A
#
# COMPACT_ATOMS: atom_id res chain seq x y z
N MET A 1 -20.69 -21.17 31.85
CA MET A 1 -20.76 -20.00 30.95
C MET A 1 -20.50 -20.52 29.56
N ILE A 2 -21.52 -20.52 28.69
CA ILE A 2 -21.36 -20.96 27.30
C ILE A 2 -20.89 -19.74 26.53
N GLU A 3 -19.63 -19.73 26.07
CA GLU A 3 -19.18 -18.77 25.07
C GLU A 3 -20.03 -18.97 23.82
N LYS A 4 -20.97 -18.04 23.59
CA LYS A 4 -21.71 -18.00 22.34
C LYS A 4 -20.72 -17.62 21.24
N THR A 5 -20.37 -18.58 20.40
CA THR A 5 -19.55 -18.32 19.21
C THR A 5 -20.34 -17.36 18.31
N LEU A 6 -19.82 -16.15 18.11
CA LEU A 6 -20.43 -15.15 17.23
C LEU A 6 -20.61 -15.73 15.83
N GLN A 7 -21.82 -15.60 15.27
CA GLN A 7 -22.07 -15.98 13.88
C GLN A 7 -21.32 -15.02 12.94
N GLN A 8 -21.15 -15.40 11.66
CA GLN A 8 -20.35 -14.59 10.74
C GLN A 8 -20.97 -13.21 10.48
N ASP A 9 -22.29 -13.14 10.38
CA ASP A 9 -23.04 -11.90 10.20
C ASP A 9 -22.89 -10.97 11.43
N ASP A 10 -22.91 -11.52 12.65
CA ASP A 10 -22.67 -10.76 13.89
C ASP A 10 -21.27 -10.10 13.93
N LYS A 11 -20.28 -10.70 13.25
CA LYS A 11 -18.91 -10.15 13.17
C LYS A 11 -18.79 -9.03 12.14
N GLU A 12 -19.54 -9.09 11.05
CA GLU A 12 -19.57 -8.03 10.03
C GLU A 12 -20.23 -6.77 10.58
N ASP A 13 -21.36 -6.90 11.29
CA ASP A 13 -22.05 -5.77 11.93
C ASP A 13 -21.19 -5.11 13.02
N LEU A 14 -20.49 -5.92 13.82
CA LEU A 14 -19.56 -5.40 14.83
C LEU A 14 -18.41 -4.61 14.19
N LEU A 15 -17.91 -5.07 13.03
CA LEU A 15 -16.86 -4.38 12.29
C LEU A 15 -17.31 -3.04 11.71
N GLU A 16 -18.55 -2.98 11.23
CA GLU A 16 -19.15 -1.74 10.74
C GLU A 16 -19.24 -0.70 11.87
N ILE A 17 -19.69 -1.11 13.07
CA ILE A 17 -19.75 -0.26 14.26
C ILE A 17 -18.36 0.20 14.69
N ILE A 18 -17.40 -0.74 14.82
CA ILE A 18 -16.02 -0.42 15.22
C ILE A 18 -15.43 0.60 14.24
N THR A 19 -15.58 0.36 12.94
CA THR A 19 -15.05 1.27 11.90
C THR A 19 -15.72 2.64 11.97
N ALA A 20 -17.03 2.71 12.16
CA ALA A 20 -17.75 3.98 12.29
C ALA A 20 -17.27 4.80 13.49
N VAL A 21 -17.08 4.16 14.65
CA VAL A 21 -16.56 4.80 15.86
C VAL A 21 -15.13 5.28 15.65
N ILE A 22 -14.27 4.45 15.05
CA ILE A 22 -12.89 4.81 14.70
C ILE A 22 -12.86 6.06 13.80
N LYS A 23 -13.68 6.06 12.75
CA LYS A 23 -13.76 7.18 11.80
C LYS A 23 -14.19 8.49 12.46
N HIS A 24 -15.26 8.46 13.25
CA HIS A 24 -15.84 9.67 13.82
C HIS A 24 -15.00 10.25 14.96
N GLU A 25 -14.45 9.40 15.83
CA GLU A 25 -13.83 9.87 17.09
C GLU A 25 -12.30 9.94 17.03
N PHE A 26 -11.66 9.09 16.22
CA PHE A 26 -10.21 8.86 16.35
C PHE A 26 -9.41 9.32 15.14
N LEU A 27 -9.97 9.14 13.96
CA LEU A 27 -9.25 9.38 12.73
C LEU A 27 -9.00 10.88 12.51
N ASP A 28 -9.92 11.78 12.83
CA ASP A 28 -9.70 13.22 12.58
C ASP A 28 -8.53 13.85 13.36
N SER A 29 -8.11 13.28 14.50
CA SER A 29 -6.96 13.77 15.27
C SER A 29 -5.65 13.08 14.87
N VAL A 30 -4.62 13.87 14.57
CA VAL A 30 -3.26 13.38 14.31
C VAL A 30 -2.63 12.81 15.58
N GLU A 31 -2.91 13.41 16.73
CA GLU A 31 -2.43 13.00 18.05
C GLU A 31 -2.98 11.63 18.42
N ILE A 32 -4.29 11.43 18.25
CA ILE A 32 -4.94 10.15 18.51
C ILE A 32 -4.40 9.08 17.56
N CYS A 33 -4.31 9.36 16.26
CA CYS A 33 -3.71 8.44 15.29
C CYS A 33 -2.28 8.06 15.68
N SER A 34 -1.49 9.02 16.17
CA SER A 34 -0.14 8.76 16.68
C SER A 34 -0.20 7.85 17.91
N CYS A 35 -1.06 8.12 18.88
CA CYS A 35 -1.22 7.26 20.05
C CYS A 35 -1.55 5.82 19.65
N ILE A 36 -2.52 5.62 18.75
CA ILE A 36 -2.91 4.29 18.28
C ILE A 36 -1.75 3.59 17.54
N LEU A 37 -1.04 4.28 16.64
CA LEU A 37 0.06 3.72 15.84
C LEU A 37 1.30 3.33 16.65
N TYR A 38 1.61 4.09 17.69
CA TYR A 38 2.87 3.98 18.42
C TYR A 38 2.72 3.32 19.80
N ASN A 39 1.58 3.50 20.47
CA ASN A 39 1.39 3.13 21.87
C ASN A 39 0.40 1.99 22.10
N THR A 40 -0.20 1.44 21.02
CA THR A 40 -1.19 0.36 21.12
C THR A 40 -0.91 -0.75 20.11
N ASP A 41 -1.51 -1.93 20.32
CA ASP A 41 -1.49 -3.07 19.41
C ASP A 41 -2.68 -3.08 18.44
N PHE A 42 -3.51 -2.03 18.47
CA PHE A 42 -4.73 -1.91 17.68
C PHE A 42 -4.50 -2.18 16.18
N PHE A 43 -3.41 -1.66 15.62
CA PHE A 43 -3.06 -1.93 14.23
C PHE A 43 -2.71 -3.38 13.95
N ASP A 44 -2.01 -4.02 14.88
CA ASP A 44 -1.62 -5.41 14.76
C ASP A 44 -2.89 -6.28 14.82
N GLN A 45 -3.85 -5.92 15.68
CA GLN A 45 -5.16 -6.56 15.72
C GLN A 45 -5.97 -6.37 14.43
N ILE A 46 -5.99 -5.16 13.84
CA ILE A 46 -6.67 -4.93 12.55
C ILE A 46 -6.00 -5.72 11.43
N VAL A 47 -4.67 -5.73 11.35
CA VAL A 47 -3.94 -6.51 10.33
C VAL A 47 -4.23 -8.01 10.49
N ASN A 48 -4.21 -8.52 11.72
CA ASN A 48 -4.56 -9.92 12.01
C ASN A 48 -5.99 -10.25 11.61
N LEU A 49 -6.93 -9.37 11.92
CA LEU A 49 -8.32 -9.52 11.53
C LEU A 49 -8.46 -9.55 10.00
N PHE A 50 -7.85 -8.58 9.32
CA PHE A 50 -7.83 -8.50 7.86
C PHE A 50 -7.23 -9.77 7.23
N ASN A 51 -6.22 -10.36 7.88
CA ASN A 51 -5.62 -11.58 7.41
C ASN A 51 -6.51 -12.82 7.60
N SER A 52 -7.38 -12.80 8.61
CA SER A 52 -8.27 -13.91 9.00
C SER A 52 -9.63 -13.95 8.29
N LEU A 53 -10.07 -12.81 7.73
CA LEU A 53 -11.39 -12.69 7.08
C LEU A 53 -11.36 -13.14 5.62
N ARG A 54 -12.39 -13.88 5.20
CA ARG A 54 -12.69 -14.10 3.77
C ARG A 54 -13.24 -12.80 3.19
N PHE A 55 -12.87 -12.47 1.96
CA PHE A 55 -13.19 -11.18 1.37
C PHE A 55 -14.70 -10.91 1.28
N ASN A 56 -15.22 -9.94 2.04
CA ASN A 56 -16.64 -9.54 2.10
C ASN A 56 -16.77 -8.01 2.33
N LYS A 57 -18.00 -7.51 2.51
CA LYS A 57 -18.32 -6.08 2.68
C LYS A 57 -17.52 -5.41 3.79
N ALA A 58 -17.19 -6.13 4.87
CA ALA A 58 -16.41 -5.62 6.00
C ALA A 58 -14.98 -5.18 5.63
N ASN A 59 -14.41 -5.70 4.53
CA ASN A 59 -13.09 -5.29 4.08
C ASN A 59 -13.06 -3.87 3.50
N ASN A 60 -14.15 -3.37 2.92
CA ASN A 60 -14.21 -1.99 2.45
C ASN A 60 -14.13 -0.98 3.59
N GLU A 61 -14.74 -1.31 4.72
CA GLU A 61 -14.74 -0.47 5.91
C GLU A 61 -13.35 -0.43 6.54
N LEU A 62 -12.72 -1.59 6.73
CA LEU A 62 -11.34 -1.68 7.22
C LEU A 62 -10.32 -1.01 6.29
N LEU A 63 -10.48 -1.14 4.97
CA LEU A 63 -9.65 -0.42 3.98
C LEU A 63 -9.78 1.09 4.12
N THR A 64 -10.94 1.60 4.53
CA THR A 64 -11.13 3.04 4.72
C THR A 64 -10.27 3.55 5.87
N ILE A 65 -10.07 2.76 6.93
CA ILE A 65 -9.18 3.12 8.04
C ILE A 65 -7.75 3.31 7.53
N PHE A 66 -7.23 2.32 6.80
CA PHE A 66 -5.86 2.40 6.25
C PHE A 66 -5.71 3.53 5.24
N HIS A 67 -6.67 3.67 4.32
CA HIS A 67 -6.68 4.75 3.34
C HIS A 67 -6.57 6.11 4.01
N PHE A 68 -7.37 6.33 5.04
CA PHE A 68 -7.36 7.55 5.81
C PHE A 68 -6.02 7.80 6.53
N LEU A 69 -5.44 6.79 7.17
CA LEU A 69 -4.16 6.89 7.86
C LEU A 69 -2.97 7.11 6.92
N THR A 70 -3.12 6.69 5.67
CA THR A 70 -2.16 6.95 4.59
C THR A 70 -2.48 8.20 3.78
N SER A 71 -3.51 8.97 4.12
CA SER A 71 -3.87 10.16 3.35
C SER A 71 -2.78 11.24 3.37
N ASN A 72 -2.82 12.15 2.41
CA ASN A 72 -1.81 13.21 2.27
C ASN A 72 -1.75 14.15 3.47
N GLY A 73 -2.87 14.34 4.19
CA GLY A 73 -2.91 15.14 5.41
C GLY A 73 -2.23 14.50 6.62
N ARG A 74 -1.76 13.24 6.52
CA ARG A 74 -1.13 12.51 7.62
C ARG A 74 0.40 12.66 7.61
N PRO A 75 1.03 12.72 8.80
CA PRO A 75 2.49 12.77 8.91
C PRO A 75 3.18 11.64 8.15
N VAL A 76 4.32 11.95 7.51
CA VAL A 76 5.17 10.95 6.85
C VAL A 76 5.51 9.81 7.81
N SER A 77 5.82 10.13 9.07
CA SER A 77 6.15 9.14 10.10
C SER A 77 5.07 8.07 10.29
N HIS A 78 3.78 8.41 10.10
CA HIS A 78 2.68 7.42 10.17
C HIS A 78 2.81 6.38 9.06
N LYS A 79 3.12 6.81 7.84
CA LYS A 79 3.31 5.93 6.67
C LYS A 79 4.54 5.04 6.85
N LEU A 80 5.64 5.61 7.36
CA LEU A 80 6.84 4.85 7.73
C LEU A 80 6.54 3.79 8.81
N ARG A 81 5.73 4.14 9.82
CA ARG A 81 5.31 3.22 10.87
C ARG A 81 4.41 2.10 10.34
N LEU A 82 3.49 2.41 9.43
CA LEU A 82 2.64 1.41 8.78
C LEU A 82 3.47 0.43 7.92
N PHE A 83 4.52 0.90 7.24
CA PHE A 83 5.47 0.03 6.55
C PHE A 83 6.11 -0.97 7.52
N GLN A 84 6.62 -0.52 8.67
CA GLN A 84 7.20 -1.40 9.70
C GLN A 84 6.21 -2.44 10.22
N LYS A 85 4.91 -2.12 10.21
CA LYS A 85 3.82 -3.04 10.59
C LYS A 85 3.38 -3.98 9.47
N GLY A 86 4.07 -4.01 8.32
CA GLY A 86 3.80 -4.95 7.24
C GLY A 86 2.57 -4.61 6.40
N ILE A 87 2.17 -3.33 6.35
CA ILE A 87 0.95 -2.92 5.62
C ILE A 87 1.02 -3.26 4.13
N ILE A 88 2.17 -3.10 3.49
CA ILE A 88 2.32 -3.36 2.06
C ILE A 88 2.02 -4.83 1.76
N HIS A 89 2.64 -5.75 2.50
CA HIS A 89 2.39 -7.18 2.33
C HIS A 89 0.90 -7.53 2.52
N THR A 90 0.27 -6.92 3.52
CA THR A 90 -1.17 -7.09 3.78
C THR A 90 -2.03 -6.60 2.62
N MET A 91 -1.71 -5.42 2.07
CA MET A 91 -2.44 -4.80 0.96
C MET A 91 -2.23 -5.54 -0.37
N MET A 92 -1.03 -6.12 -0.59
CA MET A 92 -0.72 -6.89 -1.81
C MET A 92 -1.63 -8.10 -2.02
N ARG A 93 -2.37 -8.55 -0.99
CA ARG A 93 -3.39 -9.60 -1.12
C ARG A 93 -4.65 -9.16 -1.90
N PHE A 94 -4.83 -7.86 -2.10
CA PHE A 94 -6.06 -7.27 -2.66
C PHE A 94 -5.83 -6.39 -3.89
N ILE A 95 -4.57 -6.29 -4.35
CA ILE A 95 -4.19 -5.44 -5.48
C ILE A 95 -4.80 -5.92 -6.82
N ASP A 96 -5.10 -7.21 -6.92
CA ASP A 96 -5.73 -7.89 -8.06
C ASP A 96 -7.25 -8.06 -7.89
N SER A 97 -7.84 -7.37 -6.91
CA SER A 97 -9.28 -7.41 -6.67
C SER A 97 -10.08 -6.96 -7.89
N GLN A 98 -11.11 -7.73 -8.24
CA GLN A 98 -12.07 -7.38 -9.30
C GLN A 98 -13.01 -6.24 -8.89
N ASN A 99 -13.01 -5.85 -7.61
CA ASN A 99 -13.74 -4.68 -7.16
C ASN A 99 -12.86 -3.43 -7.34
N ASN A 100 -13.23 -2.59 -8.31
CA ASN A 100 -12.47 -1.38 -8.67
C ASN A 100 -12.26 -0.41 -7.49
N ILE A 101 -13.23 -0.30 -6.57
CA ILE A 101 -13.10 0.60 -5.40
C ILE A 101 -12.05 0.05 -4.44
N VAL A 102 -12.05 -1.26 -4.22
CA VAL A 102 -11.06 -1.96 -3.39
C VAL A 102 -9.68 -1.79 -4.00
N GLN A 103 -9.54 -2.12 -5.28
CA GLN A 103 -8.28 -2.07 -6.00
C GLN A 103 -7.68 -0.67 -6.01
N MET A 104 -8.50 0.36 -6.23
CA MET A 104 -8.10 1.77 -6.17
C MET A 104 -7.60 2.15 -4.77
N ARG A 105 -8.35 1.84 -3.71
CA ARG A 105 -7.92 2.16 -2.34
C ARG A 105 -6.63 1.44 -1.95
N VAL A 106 -6.52 0.16 -2.33
CA VAL A 106 -5.34 -0.66 -2.07
C VAL A 106 -4.11 -0.09 -2.76
N SER A 107 -4.23 0.28 -4.05
CA SER A 107 -3.11 0.88 -4.79
C SER A 107 -2.72 2.24 -4.22
N GLU A 108 -3.68 3.07 -3.81
CA GLU A 108 -3.42 4.35 -3.14
C GLU A 108 -2.70 4.19 -1.80
N ILE A 109 -3.10 3.22 -0.97
CA ILE A 109 -2.44 2.91 0.31
C ILE A 109 -0.99 2.48 0.05
N ILE A 110 -0.77 1.55 -0.89
CA ILE A 110 0.57 1.05 -1.23
C ILE A 110 1.46 2.21 -1.73
N SER A 111 0.97 3.01 -2.66
CA SER A 111 1.72 4.14 -3.22
C SER A 111 2.03 5.20 -2.18
N SER A 112 1.08 5.56 -1.32
CA SER A 112 1.33 6.53 -0.27
C SER A 112 2.42 6.07 0.70
N VAL A 113 2.42 4.79 1.07
CA VAL A 113 3.45 4.23 1.96
C VAL A 113 4.81 4.17 1.27
N ILE A 114 4.89 3.74 0.02
CA ILE A 114 6.14 3.68 -0.75
C ILE A 114 6.71 5.09 -0.96
N ILE A 115 5.91 6.04 -1.43
CA ILE A 115 6.33 7.45 -1.62
C ILE A 115 6.84 8.06 -0.31
N ALA A 116 6.20 7.77 0.83
CA ALA A 116 6.68 8.26 2.12
C ALA A 116 8.09 7.75 2.47
N GLY A 117 8.44 6.54 2.02
CA GLY A 117 9.78 5.98 2.15
C GLY A 117 10.87 6.81 1.46
N GLN A 118 10.50 7.70 0.54
CA GLN A 118 11.43 8.60 -0.13
C GLN A 118 11.81 9.83 0.71
N SER A 119 11.14 10.05 1.84
CA SER A 119 11.38 11.24 2.66
C SER A 119 12.81 11.26 3.18
N GLY A 120 13.57 12.27 2.73
CA GLY A 120 14.97 12.46 3.10
C GLY A 120 15.98 11.73 2.22
N LEU A 121 15.56 11.09 1.11
CA LEU A 121 16.47 10.52 0.13
C LEU A 121 17.15 11.59 -0.72
N SER A 122 18.45 11.42 -0.92
CA SER A 122 19.30 12.21 -1.81
C SER A 122 19.41 11.56 -3.19
N GLU A 123 20.00 12.29 -4.13
CA GLU A 123 20.40 11.75 -5.44
C GLU A 123 21.42 10.61 -5.28
N GLY A 124 21.26 9.55 -6.07
CA GLY A 124 22.09 8.34 -6.00
C GLY A 124 21.80 7.41 -4.83
N GLU A 125 20.94 7.79 -3.87
CA GLU A 125 20.53 6.89 -2.79
C GLU A 125 19.39 5.96 -3.25
N GLU A 126 19.57 4.66 -2.98
CA GLU A 126 18.56 3.63 -3.22
C GLU A 126 17.33 3.83 -2.32
N HIS A 127 16.16 3.40 -2.83
CA HIS A 127 14.94 3.41 -2.03
C HIS A 127 15.07 2.49 -0.80
N PRO A 128 14.76 2.94 0.44
CA PRO A 128 15.04 2.17 1.65
C PRO A 128 14.22 0.89 1.76
N TYR A 129 13.10 0.81 1.03
CA TYR A 129 12.24 -0.37 0.98
C TYR A 129 12.64 -1.36 -0.11
N HIS A 130 13.47 -0.98 -1.08
CA HIS A 130 13.80 -1.79 -2.26
C HIS A 130 14.23 -3.22 -1.85
N LYS A 131 15.28 -3.34 -1.05
CA LYS A 131 15.81 -4.63 -0.59
C LYS A 131 14.75 -5.48 0.10
N SER A 132 14.05 -4.93 1.09
CA SER A 132 13.05 -5.68 1.87
C SER A 132 11.83 -6.13 1.05
N LEU A 133 11.40 -5.33 0.07
CA LEU A 133 10.29 -5.66 -0.81
C LEU A 133 10.68 -6.60 -1.94
N THR A 134 11.97 -6.65 -2.29
CA THR A 134 12.54 -7.69 -3.14
C THR A 134 12.56 -9.02 -2.39
N GLU A 135 13.13 -9.05 -1.18
CA GLU A 135 13.29 -10.27 -0.37
C GLU A 135 11.96 -10.94 -0.02
N ASN A 136 10.89 -10.17 0.18
CA ASN A 136 9.57 -10.72 0.50
C ASN A 136 8.68 -11.00 -0.74
N GLY A 137 9.22 -10.82 -1.95
CA GLY A 137 8.52 -11.10 -3.21
C GLY A 137 7.49 -10.05 -3.66
N THR A 138 7.37 -8.92 -2.96
CA THR A 138 6.43 -7.85 -3.34
C THR A 138 6.79 -7.24 -4.69
N ILE A 139 8.07 -6.94 -4.93
CA ILE A 139 8.52 -6.38 -6.22
C ILE A 139 8.25 -7.37 -7.35
N GLN A 140 8.51 -8.67 -7.16
CA GLN A 140 8.19 -9.68 -8.16
C GLN A 140 6.69 -9.70 -8.48
N LYS A 141 5.82 -9.64 -7.47
CA LYS A 141 4.37 -9.58 -7.68
C LYS A 141 3.94 -8.33 -8.44
N LEU A 142 4.56 -7.17 -8.20
CA LEU A 142 4.30 -5.95 -8.97
C LEU A 142 4.73 -6.10 -10.43
N ILE A 143 5.87 -6.74 -10.69
CA ILE A 143 6.35 -7.05 -12.05
C ILE A 143 5.40 -8.02 -12.77
N ASP A 144 4.96 -9.07 -12.09
CA ASP A 144 4.01 -10.05 -12.65
C ASP A 144 2.69 -9.38 -13.02
N LEU A 145 2.18 -8.50 -12.14
CA LEU A 145 0.98 -7.72 -12.41
C LEU A 145 1.18 -6.76 -13.58
N TYR A 146 2.32 -6.05 -13.65
CA TYR A 146 2.64 -5.14 -14.76
C TYR A 146 2.58 -5.86 -16.12
N ASN A 147 3.08 -7.09 -16.18
CA ASN A 147 3.11 -7.90 -17.40
C ASN A 147 1.76 -8.56 -17.74
N ASP A 148 0.74 -8.47 -16.87
CA ASP A 148 -0.58 -9.03 -17.15
C ASP A 148 -1.39 -8.09 -18.06
N SER A 149 -1.67 -8.56 -19.27
CA SER A 149 -2.43 -7.83 -20.29
C SER A 149 -3.88 -7.49 -19.90
N ASN A 150 -4.41 -8.09 -18.83
CA ASN A 150 -5.79 -7.90 -18.38
C ASN A 150 -5.93 -6.82 -17.29
N ILE A 151 -4.84 -6.29 -16.75
CA ILE A 151 -4.93 -5.26 -15.72
C ILE A 151 -5.48 -3.96 -16.31
N ASN A 152 -6.21 -3.21 -15.49
CA ASN A 152 -6.73 -1.92 -15.95
C ASN A 152 -5.59 -0.90 -16.13
N LYS A 153 -5.77 0.07 -17.04
CA LYS A 153 -4.76 1.08 -17.40
C LYS A 153 -4.28 1.92 -16.22
N ASN A 154 -5.18 2.29 -15.30
CA ASN A 154 -4.83 3.13 -14.16
C ASN A 154 -3.92 2.38 -13.18
N LEU A 155 -4.21 1.10 -12.92
CA LEU A 155 -3.38 0.23 -12.11
C LEU A 155 -2.04 -0.04 -12.81
N HIS A 156 -2.05 -0.26 -14.14
CA HIS A 156 -0.83 -0.44 -14.92
C HIS A 156 0.13 0.73 -14.76
N LEU A 157 -0.35 1.95 -15.00
CA LEU A 157 0.43 3.17 -14.79
C LEU A 157 0.90 3.29 -13.33
N LYS A 158 0.00 3.02 -12.36
CA LYS A 158 0.36 3.08 -10.93
C LYS A 158 1.49 2.12 -10.58
N ILE A 159 1.48 0.91 -11.14
CA ILE A 159 2.54 -0.08 -10.95
C ILE A 159 3.84 0.39 -11.61
N ALA A 160 3.79 0.97 -12.82
CA ALA A 160 4.96 1.56 -13.47
C ALA A 160 5.62 2.63 -12.58
N GLN A 161 4.82 3.53 -12.01
CA GLN A 161 5.28 4.57 -11.07
C GLN A 161 5.91 3.95 -9.81
N LEU A 162 5.24 2.96 -9.21
CA LEU A 162 5.75 2.26 -8.02
C LEU A 162 7.10 1.59 -8.29
N LEU A 163 7.24 0.91 -9.44
CA LEU A 163 8.50 0.28 -9.83
C LEU A 163 9.58 1.33 -10.06
N ALA A 164 9.30 2.44 -10.74
CA ALA A 164 10.25 3.52 -10.91
C ALA A 164 10.74 4.13 -9.59
N ILE A 165 9.85 4.31 -8.62
CA ILE A 165 10.19 4.76 -7.27
C ILE A 165 11.11 3.75 -6.56
N LEU A 166 10.72 2.47 -6.59
CA LEU A 166 11.42 1.42 -5.85
C LEU A 166 12.79 1.11 -6.44
N PHE A 167 12.96 1.26 -7.75
CA PHE A 167 14.22 1.04 -8.45
C PHE A 167 15.10 2.30 -8.54
N LYS A 168 14.72 3.43 -7.93
CA LYS A 168 15.59 4.61 -7.86
C LYS A 168 16.99 4.21 -7.38
N ALA A 169 18.01 4.54 -8.17
CA ALA A 169 19.43 4.22 -7.96
C ALA A 169 19.76 2.72 -7.80
N ALA A 170 18.81 1.83 -8.10
CA ALA A 170 18.99 0.38 -8.13
C ALA A 170 18.87 -0.15 -9.57
N PRO A 171 19.49 -1.28 -9.92
CA PRO A 171 19.40 -1.82 -11.27
C PRO A 171 17.96 -2.21 -11.64
N LEU A 172 17.37 -1.52 -12.63
CA LEU A 172 16.06 -1.87 -13.17
C LEU A 172 16.16 -3.14 -14.05
N PRO A 173 15.29 -4.15 -13.87
CA PRO A 173 15.39 -5.38 -14.64
C PRO A 173 15.21 -5.13 -16.14
N PHE A 174 16.15 -5.64 -16.95
CA PHE A 174 16.15 -5.45 -18.40
C PHE A 174 14.85 -5.90 -19.08
N ALA A 175 14.20 -6.94 -18.55
CA ALA A 175 12.97 -7.49 -19.11
C ALA A 175 11.78 -6.52 -19.11
N ILE A 176 11.76 -5.52 -18.23
CA ILE A 176 10.66 -4.56 -18.08
C ILE A 176 11.08 -3.10 -18.30
N SER A 177 12.39 -2.85 -18.43
CA SER A 177 12.94 -1.48 -18.39
C SER A 177 12.39 -0.60 -19.50
N LYS A 178 12.42 -1.10 -20.74
CA LYS A 178 11.90 -0.37 -21.90
C LYS A 178 10.42 -0.06 -21.75
N ASP A 179 9.62 -1.06 -21.39
CA ASP A 179 8.17 -0.92 -21.34
C ASP A 179 7.75 0.05 -20.25
N ILE A 180 8.42 0.05 -19.08
CA ILE A 180 8.16 1.03 -18.02
C ILE A 180 8.52 2.44 -18.49
N ILE A 181 9.69 2.62 -19.11
CA ILE A 181 10.13 3.93 -19.61
C ILE A 181 9.15 4.47 -20.65
N ASP A 182 8.71 3.64 -21.59
CA ASP A 182 7.77 4.04 -22.63
C ASP A 182 6.39 4.38 -22.03
N ASN A 183 5.92 3.59 -21.05
CA ASN A 183 4.66 3.87 -20.34
C ASN A 183 4.68 5.22 -19.61
N LEU A 184 5.77 5.52 -18.90
CA LEU A 184 5.91 6.79 -18.17
C LEU A 184 6.08 8.00 -19.11
N LYS A 185 6.70 7.82 -20.29
CA LYS A 185 6.76 8.85 -21.33
C LYS A 185 5.39 9.17 -21.90
N ASP A 186 4.60 8.14 -22.19
CA ASP A 186 3.25 8.30 -22.73
C ASP A 186 2.35 9.10 -21.76
N ASP A 187 2.54 8.94 -20.45
CA ASP A 187 1.83 9.70 -19.41
C ASP A 187 2.47 11.07 -19.09
N ASN A 188 3.63 11.39 -19.68
CA ASN A 188 4.47 12.56 -19.35
C ASN A 188 4.90 12.63 -17.88
N ASP A 189 5.17 11.48 -17.25
CA ASP A 189 5.57 11.39 -15.85
C ASP A 189 7.08 11.67 -15.69
N LEU A 190 7.45 12.93 -15.82
CA LEU A 190 8.84 13.39 -15.76
C LEU A 190 9.51 13.10 -14.41
N GLN A 191 8.73 13.02 -13.32
CA GLN A 191 9.29 12.75 -11.99
C GLN A 191 9.80 11.31 -11.91
N GLU A 192 8.99 10.36 -12.33
CA GLU A 192 9.38 8.95 -12.32
C GLU A 192 10.49 8.64 -13.35
N LEU A 193 10.45 9.28 -14.51
CA LEU A 193 11.53 9.19 -15.50
C LEU A 193 12.88 9.70 -14.95
N SER A 194 12.86 10.78 -14.17
CA SER A 194 14.06 11.29 -13.52
C SER A 194 14.65 10.28 -12.53
N ARG A 195 13.81 9.54 -11.80
CA ARG A 195 14.29 8.50 -10.86
C ARG A 195 14.93 7.33 -11.58
N LEU A 196 14.36 6.93 -12.73
CA LEU A 196 14.95 5.88 -13.57
C LEU A 196 16.28 6.28 -14.18
N SER A 197 16.54 7.58 -14.39
CA SER A 197 17.83 8.06 -14.89
C SER A 197 19.00 7.87 -13.90
N GLU A 198 18.68 7.66 -12.62
CA GLU A 198 19.68 7.34 -11.59
C GLU A 198 20.01 5.84 -11.53
N CYS A 199 19.27 4.98 -12.24
CA CYS A 199 19.54 3.56 -12.27
C CYS A 199 20.87 3.29 -12.97
N PRO A 200 21.74 2.41 -12.44
CA PRO A 200 22.92 1.98 -13.16
C PRO A 200 22.53 1.21 -14.43
N ASP A 201 23.37 1.32 -15.46
CA ASP A 201 23.22 0.49 -16.66
C ASP A 201 23.31 -1.01 -16.29
N PRO A 202 22.47 -1.87 -16.89
CA PRO A 202 22.47 -3.31 -16.65
C PRO A 202 23.80 -4.02 -16.97
#